data_AF-A0A6S6UIQ9-F1
#
_entry.id   AF-A0A6S6UIQ9-F1
#
_cell.length_a   1.000
_cell.length_b   1.000
_cell.length_c   1.000
_cell.angle_alpha   90.00
_cell.angle_beta   90.00
_cell.angle_gamma   90.00
#
_symmetry.space_group_name_H-M   'P 1'
#
loop_
_entity.id
_entity.type
_entity.pdbx_description
1 polymer ?
#
loop_
_entity_poly.entity_id
_entity_poly.type
_entity_poly.pdbx_seq_one_letter_code
_entity_poly.pdbx_strand_id
1 'polypeptide(L)' 'MGITSKVKGYPFEVALPKGLEIEGVILSDQIKNLDYTAREIAYICDAPDDLLVNVQKNVLALVG' A
#
# COMPACT_ATOMS: atom_id res chain seq x y z
N MET A 1 2.59 -5.96 1.69
CA MET A 1 2.56 -4.71 0.92
C MET A 1 3.73 -3.85 1.35
N GLY A 2 4.59 -3.46 0.41
CA GLY A 2 5.65 -2.48 0.66
C GLY A 2 5.22 -1.11 0.15
N ILE A 3 5.66 -0.04 0.82
CA ILE A 3 5.48 1.35 0.39
C ILE A 3 6.82 1.81 -0.18
N THR A 4 6.82 2.37 -1.38
CA THR A 4 8.02 2.90 -2.03
C THR A 4 7.76 4.31 -2.55
N SER A 5 8.66 5.24 -2.27
CA SER A 5 8.58 6.59 -2.85
C SER A 5 9.01 6.63 -4.33
N LYS A 6 9.58 5.55 -4.85
CA LYS A 6 9.88 5.38 -6.28
C LYS A 6 8.67 4.82 -7.02
N VAL A 7 8.03 5.68 -7.82
CA VAL A 7 7.00 5.31 -8.80
C VAL A 7 7.68 4.72 -10.03
N LYS A 8 7.28 3.51 -10.44
CA LYS A 8 7.78 2.87 -11.66
C LYS A 8 6.77 2.90 -12.82
N GLY A 9 5.52 3.26 -12.59
CA GLY A 9 4.43 3.25 -13.59
C GLY A 9 3.80 1.86 -13.79
N TYR A 10 3.84 0.99 -12.78
CA TYR A 10 3.22 -0.34 -12.84
C TYR A 10 1.69 -0.26 -12.61
N PRO A 11 0.90 -1.12 -13.28
CA PRO A 11 -0.56 -1.12 -13.16
C PRO A 11 -1.07 -1.41 -11.73
N PHE A 12 -0.24 -2.03 -10.88
CA PHE A 12 -0.59 -2.38 -9.49
C PHE A 12 0.02 -1.41 -8.45
N GLU A 13 0.55 -0.26 -8.90
CA GLU A 13 0.97 0.82 -8.02
C GLU A 13 -0.23 1.68 -7.63
N VAL A 14 -0.50 1.78 -6.33
CA VAL A 14 -1.54 2.66 -5.80
C VAL A 14 -0.86 3.87 -5.16
N ALA A 15 -1.02 5.04 -5.77
CA ALA A 15 -0.47 6.29 -5.23
C ALA A 15 -1.13 6.65 -3.90
N LEU A 16 -0.30 7.00 -2.91
CA LEU A 16 -0.76 7.57 -1.65
C LEU A 16 -1.28 9.00 -1.89
N PRO A 17 -2.41 9.38 -1.29
CA PRO A 17 -2.91 10.73 -1.40
C PRO A 17 -1.97 11.73 -0.73
N LYS A 18 -1.87 12.93 -1.32
CA LYS A 18 -1.10 14.04 -0.75
C LYS A 18 -1.78 14.51 0.53
N GLY A 19 -1.04 14.54 1.65
CA GLY A 19 -1.55 14.92 2.97
C GLY A 19 -1.35 13.87 4.07
N LEU A 20 -0.82 12.69 3.73
CA LEU A 20 -0.34 11.72 4.71
C LEU A 20 1.10 12.03 5.12
N GLU A 21 1.52 11.53 6.29
CA GLU A 21 2.90 11.64 6.79
C GLU A 21 3.93 10.92 5.88
N ILE A 22 3.43 10.05 5.00
CA ILE A 22 4.21 9.26 4.04
C ILE A 22 3.80 9.56 2.60
N GLU A 23 4.80 9.82 1.75
CA GLU A 23 4.62 10.02 0.31
C GLU A 23 5.20 8.85 -0.50
N GLY A 24 4.43 8.36 -1.47
CA GLY A 24 4.88 7.30 -2.36
C GLY A 24 3.75 6.52 -3.02
N VAL A 25 4.07 5.32 -3.46
CA VAL A 25 3.14 4.34 -4.01
C VAL A 25 3.18 3.05 -3.20
N ILE A 26 2.00 2.48 -3.00
CA ILE A 26 1.80 1.16 -2.44
C ILE A 26 1.90 0.15 -3.57
N LEU A 27 2.76 -0.85 -3.40
CA LEU A 27 2.82 -2.01 -4.30
C LEU A 27 1.85 -3.07 -3.81
N SER A 28 0.66 -3.13 -4.43
CA SER A 28 -0.38 -4.11 -4.07
C SER A 28 0.00 -5.55 -4.43
N ASP A 29 0.90 -5.74 -5.39
CA ASP A 29 1.40 -7.06 -5.82
C ASP A 29 2.38 -7.70 -4.81
N GLN A 30 3.08 -6.88 -4.02
CA GLN A 30 4.05 -7.37 -3.03
C GLN A 30 3.39 -7.69 -1.69
N ILE A 31 2.43 -8.61 -1.72
CA ILE A 31 1.80 -9.16 -0.52
C ILE A 31 2.88 -9.94 0.23
N LYS A 32 3.20 -9.49 1.44
CA LYS A 32 4.18 -10.12 2.32
C LYS A 32 3.49 -10.31 3.66
N ASN A 33 3.68 -11.50 4.24
CA ASN A 33 3.28 -11.74 5.61
C ASN A 33 4.34 -11.12 6.52
N LEU A 34 3.97 -10.04 7.22
CA LEU A 34 4.85 -9.31 8.12
C LEU A 34 4.27 -9.38 9.52
N ASP A 35 5.05 -9.94 10.45
CA ASP A 35 4.68 -10.00 11.86
C ASP A 35 4.88 -8.63 12.50
N TYR A 36 3.77 -7.94 12.81
CA TYR A 36 3.80 -6.58 13.35
C TYR A 36 4.15 -6.53 14.84
N THR A 37 3.82 -7.59 15.57
CA THR A 37 4.11 -7.73 17.01
C THR A 37 5.61 -7.92 17.25
N ALA A 38 6.26 -8.77 16.44
CA ALA A 38 7.69 -9.04 16.58
C ALA A 38 8.59 -7.89 16.09
N ARG A 39 8.04 -6.92 15.36
CA ARG A 39 8.79 -5.81 14.72
C ARG A 39 8.56 -4.44 15.32
N GLU A 40 7.79 -4.34 16.42
CA GLU A 40 7.48 -3.06 17.10
C GLU A 40 7.08 -1.96 16.12
N ILE A 41 6.21 -2.31 15.17
CA ILE A 41 5.87 -1.39 14.09
C ILE A 41 5.07 -0.23 14.67
N ALA A 42 5.56 1.00 14.50
CA ALA A 42 4.84 2.18 14.90
C ALA A 42 3.68 2.46 13.94
N TYR A 43 2.50 2.73 14.49
CA TYR A 43 1.40 3.30 13.71
C TYR A 43 1.81 4.69 13.22
N ILE A 44 1.70 4.93 11.92
CA ILE A 44 2.05 6.20 11.29
C ILE A 44 0.78 6.98 11.00
N CYS A 45 -0.14 6.39 10.23
CA CYS A 45 -1.37 7.04 9.79
C CYS A 45 -2.38 6.03 9.25
N ASP A 46 -3.66 6.39 9.31
CA ASP A 46 -4.74 5.66 8.63
C ASP A 46 -4.74 5.94 7.12
N ALA A 47 -4.95 4.88 6.36
CA ALA A 47 -5.20 5.00 4.92
C ALA A 47 -6.66 5.41 4.68
N PRO A 48 -6.94 6.36 3.79
CA PRO A 48 -8.31 6.72 3.44
C PRO A 48 -9.03 5.57 2.70
N ASP A 49 -10.34 5.50 2.87
CA ASP A 49 -11.18 4.43 2.31
C ASP A 49 -11.04 4.29 0.79
N ASP A 50 -10.91 5.41 0.08
CA ASP A 50 -10.73 5.45 -1.37
C ASP A 50 -9.46 4.70 -1.82
N LEU A 51 -8.40 4.80 -1.01
CA LEU A 51 -7.14 4.09 -1.23
C LEU A 51 -7.32 2.58 -1.00
N LEU A 52 -8.03 2.20 0.06
CA LEU A 52 -8.32 0.80 0.37
C LEU A 52 -9.12 0.13 -0.75
N VAL A 53 -10.11 0.83 -1.32
CA VAL A 53 -10.91 0.33 -2.46
C VAL A 53 -10.02 0.09 -3.69
N ASN A 54 -9.09 1.01 -4.00
CA ASN A 54 -8.16 0.82 -5.12
C ASN A 54 -7.20 -0.35 -4.90
N VAL A 55 -6.67 -0.51 -3.68
CA VAL A 55 -5.84 -1.67 -3.32
C VAL A 55 -6.62 -2.96 -3.47
N GLN A 56 -7.85 -3.03 -2.94
CA GLN A 56 -8.70 -4.22 -3.05
C GLN A 56 -8.99 -4.60 -4.51
N LYS A 57 -9.31 -3.62 -5.37
CA LYS A 57 -9.50 -3.86 -6.82
C LYS A 57 -8.26 -4.48 -7.46
N ASN A 58 -7.08 -3.95 -7.16
CA ASN A 58 -5.83 -4.47 -7.71
C ASN A 58 -5.54 -5.89 -7.24
N VAL A 59 -5.76 -6.19 -5.95
CA VAL A 59 -5.59 -7.55 -5.42
C VAL A 59 -6.61 -8.51 -6.03
N LEU A 60 -7.86 -8.09 -6.21
CA LEU A 60 -8.89 -8.89 -6.85
C LEU A 60 -8.54 -9.21 -8.32
N ALA A 61 -7.93 -8.27 -9.04
CA ALA A 61 -7.46 -8.48 -10.41
C ALA A 61 -6.26 -9.43 -10.51
N LEU A 62 -5.55 -9.68 -9.41
CA LEU A 62 -4.41 -10.60 -9.33
C LEU A 62 -4.83 -12.01 -8.87
N VAL A 63 -5.92 -12.12 -8.12
CA VAL A 63 -6.44 -13.39 -7.56
C VAL A 63 -7.62 -13.96 -8.39
N GLY A 64 -8.21 -13.14 -9.26
CA GLY A 64 -9.32 -13.49 -10.15
C GLY A 64 -8.91 -14.14 -11.47
#